data_AF-A0A4U0X206-F1
#
_entry.id   AF-A0A4U0X206-F1
#
_cell.length_a   1.000
_cell.length_b   1.000
_cell.length_c   1.000
_cell.angle_alpha   90.00
_cell.angle_beta   90.00
_cell.angle_gamma   90.00
#
_symmetry.space_group_name_H-M   'P 1'
#
loop_
_entity.id
_entity.type
_entity.pdbx_description
1 polymer ?
#
loop_
_entity_poly.entity_id
_entity_poly.type
_entity_poly.pdbx_seq_one_letter_code
_entity_poly.pdbx_strand_id
1 'polypeptide(L)'
;MSAPWLHNDFKKTSLDLAGLIFLADIDAVARRTAYTGGTWLGDALVLCPGLHKQQDAPALSKGEYPACAAMTTGFVFRVENEATTLYLQRMSKTGHLTTMRVTSESDAARGQTVAYNVAAGLTVATYAYLCIYGDLCAIIVLSMLVLVRLLNLSVIRKRISGDWHGQREPGVQGDLLILLSQDRWVRMRGAVDDLKAVTSGQWLRHPTSLEMTLTSIGTFLVYLAAIFLANASQQGKVIVLILMIVNVGIVMMANANMKNLRTKGKLLRVMGPPKAYQRRLDLAHELIEETGRRDWALRMGMVQPEKGEEGPVKM
;
A
#
# COMPACT_ATOMS: atom_id res chain seq x y z
N MET A 1 6.19 -64.97 -4.52
CA MET A 1 5.30 -64.24 -5.46
C MET A 1 4.87 -62.95 -4.78
N SER A 2 5.63 -61.87 -4.98
CA SER A 2 5.36 -60.55 -4.43
C SER A 2 4.77 -59.68 -5.54
N ALA A 3 3.53 -59.24 -5.34
CA ALA A 3 2.76 -58.35 -6.20
C ALA A 3 3.51 -57.04 -6.55
N PRO A 4 3.87 -56.78 -7.83
CA PRO A 4 4.62 -55.57 -8.23
C PRO A 4 3.78 -54.29 -8.34
N TRP A 5 2.48 -54.33 -8.02
CA TRP A 5 1.53 -53.25 -8.36
C TRP A 5 1.34 -52.18 -7.28
N LEU A 6 1.98 -52.26 -6.12
CA LEU A 6 1.84 -51.26 -5.05
C LEU A 6 2.96 -50.21 -4.98
N HIS A 7 3.93 -50.23 -5.92
CA HIS A 7 5.12 -49.35 -5.84
C HIS A 7 5.09 -48.11 -6.74
N ASN A 8 4.00 -47.84 -7.48
CA ASN A 8 3.96 -46.72 -8.44
C ASN A 8 2.90 -45.65 -8.20
N ASP A 9 1.94 -45.83 -7.29
CA ASP A 9 0.85 -44.85 -7.13
C ASP A 9 1.17 -43.69 -6.17
N PHE A 10 2.21 -43.81 -5.33
CA PHE A 10 2.63 -42.72 -4.43
C PHE A 10 3.52 -41.64 -5.09
N LYS A 11 3.80 -41.74 -6.39
CA LYS A 11 4.74 -40.84 -7.08
C LYS A 11 4.11 -39.76 -7.98
N LYS A 12 2.78 -39.65 -8.05
CA LYS A 12 2.09 -38.67 -8.92
C LYS A 12 1.40 -37.48 -8.23
N THR A 13 1.37 -37.39 -6.90
CA THR A 13 0.39 -36.52 -6.19
C THR A 13 0.95 -35.31 -5.43
N SER A 14 2.22 -34.90 -5.57
CA SER A 14 2.75 -33.85 -4.67
C SER A 14 2.48 -32.40 -5.09
N LEU A 15 2.07 -32.10 -6.34
CA LEU A 15 1.96 -30.70 -6.82
C LEU A 15 0.67 -30.36 -7.57
N ASP A 16 -0.34 -31.22 -7.58
CA ASP A 16 -1.61 -30.93 -8.28
C ASP A 16 -2.36 -29.73 -7.68
N LEU A 17 -2.13 -29.43 -6.41
CA LEU A 17 -2.67 -28.26 -5.71
C LEU A 17 -1.72 -27.05 -5.71
N ALA A 18 -0.61 -27.09 -6.46
CA ALA A 18 0.34 -25.97 -6.52
C ALA A 18 -0.32 -24.65 -6.96
N GLY A 19 -1.40 -24.73 -7.75
CA GLY A 19 -2.17 -23.56 -8.20
C GLY A 19 -2.84 -22.78 -7.08
N LEU A 20 -3.09 -23.40 -5.92
CA LEU A 20 -3.66 -22.71 -4.76
C LEU A 20 -2.78 -21.56 -4.25
N ILE A 21 -1.47 -21.58 -4.54
CA ILE A 21 -0.59 -20.48 -4.15
C ILE A 21 -1.04 -19.15 -4.76
N PHE A 22 -1.67 -19.13 -5.94
CA PHE A 22 -2.13 -17.89 -6.56
C PHE A 22 -3.21 -17.18 -5.73
N LEU A 23 -3.94 -17.95 -4.92
CA LEU A 23 -5.02 -17.49 -4.05
C LEU A 23 -4.52 -17.05 -2.67
N ALA A 24 -3.23 -17.20 -2.38
CA ALA A 24 -2.70 -16.84 -1.07
C ALA A 24 -3.01 -15.37 -0.75
N ASP A 25 -3.36 -15.14 0.52
CA ASP A 25 -3.70 -13.82 1.02
C ASP A 25 -2.44 -12.97 1.25
N ILE A 26 -1.83 -12.52 0.15
CA ILE A 26 -0.62 -11.70 0.17
C ILE A 26 -0.90 -10.37 -0.54
N ASP A 27 -0.69 -9.29 0.20
CA ASP A 27 -0.98 -7.92 -0.20
C ASP A 27 0.26 -7.19 -0.77
N ALA A 28 1.29 -7.92 -1.18
CA ALA A 28 2.57 -7.38 -1.63
C ALA A 28 2.40 -6.36 -2.77
N VAL A 29 1.58 -6.69 -3.76
CA VAL A 29 1.29 -5.79 -4.89
C VAL A 29 0.37 -4.63 -4.49
N ALA A 30 -0.61 -4.88 -3.61
CA ALA A 30 -1.52 -3.85 -3.12
C ALA A 30 -0.77 -2.77 -2.30
N ARG A 31 0.13 -3.19 -1.39
CA ARG A 31 1.00 -2.28 -0.62
C ARG A 31 1.88 -1.42 -1.52
N ARG A 32 2.50 -2.01 -2.55
CA ARG A 32 3.27 -1.23 -3.53
C ARG A 32 2.41 -0.16 -4.19
N THR A 33 1.22 -0.55 -4.62
CA THR A 33 0.29 0.35 -5.30
C THR A 33 -0.05 1.53 -4.38
N ALA A 34 -0.35 1.28 -3.11
CA ALA A 34 -0.59 2.32 -2.12
C ALA A 34 0.63 3.24 -1.90
N TYR A 35 1.85 2.70 -1.82
CA TYR A 35 3.05 3.51 -1.56
C TYR A 35 3.52 4.36 -2.73
N THR A 36 3.19 3.98 -3.96
CA THR A 36 3.72 4.67 -5.15
C THR A 36 2.69 5.40 -5.98
N GLY A 37 1.40 5.10 -5.82
CA GLY A 37 0.32 5.81 -6.50
C GLY A 37 0.43 5.79 -8.03
N GLY A 38 1.29 4.93 -8.60
CA GLY A 38 1.62 4.94 -10.02
C GLY A 38 2.22 3.60 -10.42
N THR A 39 1.87 3.16 -11.62
CA THR A 39 2.28 1.85 -12.13
C THR A 39 2.88 1.99 -13.51
N TRP A 40 4.00 1.34 -13.77
CA TRP A 40 4.58 1.24 -15.11
C TRP A 40 4.04 -0.02 -15.80
N LEU A 41 4.04 -0.06 -17.14
CA LEU A 41 3.56 -1.21 -17.91
C LEU A 41 4.39 -2.47 -17.58
N GLY A 42 5.68 -2.30 -17.26
CA GLY A 42 6.54 -3.40 -16.80
C GLY A 42 6.06 -4.08 -15.51
N ASP A 43 5.25 -3.39 -14.68
CA ASP A 43 4.67 -3.98 -13.46
C ASP A 43 3.70 -5.12 -13.79
N ALA A 44 3.25 -5.24 -15.05
CA ALA A 44 2.39 -6.32 -15.51
C ALA A 44 3.09 -7.69 -15.47
N LEU A 45 4.42 -7.70 -15.53
CA LEU A 45 5.24 -8.90 -15.48
C LEU A 45 5.61 -9.29 -14.05
N VAL A 46 5.33 -8.46 -13.05
CA VAL A 46 5.57 -8.80 -11.65
C VAL A 46 4.40 -9.65 -11.16
N LEU A 47 4.60 -10.97 -11.19
CA LEU A 47 3.61 -11.96 -10.76
C LEU A 47 3.90 -12.38 -9.31
N CYS A 48 2.91 -12.23 -8.44
CA CYS A 48 2.97 -12.65 -7.04
C CYS A 48 1.65 -13.34 -6.68
N PRO A 49 1.59 -14.17 -5.64
CA PRO A 49 0.34 -14.57 -5.03
C PRO A 49 -0.56 -13.38 -4.67
N GLY A 50 -1.88 -13.57 -4.69
CA GLY A 50 -2.82 -12.54 -4.26
C GLY A 50 -3.10 -11.43 -5.28
N LEU A 51 -2.81 -11.65 -6.59
CA LEU A 51 -3.03 -10.63 -7.63
C LEU A 51 -4.46 -10.08 -7.69
N HIS A 52 -5.44 -10.90 -7.31
CA HIS A 52 -6.85 -10.52 -7.27
C HIS A 52 -7.17 -9.46 -6.20
N LYS A 53 -6.30 -9.29 -5.19
CA LYS A 53 -6.48 -8.33 -4.08
C LYS A 53 -5.89 -6.95 -4.34
N GLN A 54 -5.34 -6.69 -5.54
CA GLN A 54 -4.68 -5.41 -5.81
C GLN A 54 -5.62 -4.21 -5.66
N GLN A 55 -6.91 -4.36 -6.01
CA GLN A 55 -7.89 -3.28 -5.89
C GLN A 55 -8.27 -2.96 -4.43
N ASP A 56 -7.94 -3.84 -3.48
CA ASP A 56 -8.18 -3.66 -2.04
C ASP A 56 -7.10 -2.80 -1.37
N ALA A 57 -6.19 -2.20 -2.13
CA ALA A 57 -5.13 -1.33 -1.62
C ALA A 57 -5.64 -0.22 -0.66
N PRO A 58 -6.80 0.44 -0.87
CA PRO A 58 -7.34 1.39 0.09
C PRO A 58 -7.72 0.76 1.45
N ALA A 59 -8.13 -0.51 1.46
CA ALA A 59 -8.54 -1.20 2.69
C ALA A 59 -7.34 -1.55 3.60
N LEU A 60 -6.10 -1.43 3.12
CA LEU A 60 -4.89 -1.68 3.90
C LEU A 60 -4.73 -0.76 5.11
N SER A 61 -5.33 0.44 5.07
CA SER A 61 -5.38 1.37 6.21
C SER A 61 -6.29 0.88 7.35
N LYS A 62 -7.03 -0.22 7.14
CA LYS A 62 -8.01 -0.81 8.08
C LYS A 62 -9.12 0.16 8.50
N GLY A 63 -9.46 1.11 7.61
CA GLY A 63 -10.54 2.07 7.85
C GLY A 63 -10.24 3.10 8.94
N GLU A 64 -8.96 3.28 9.31
CA GLU A 64 -8.58 4.34 10.23
C GLU A 64 -8.64 5.72 9.54
N TYR A 65 -9.25 6.70 10.22
CA TYR A 65 -9.25 8.10 9.82
C TYR A 65 -8.62 8.94 10.95
N PRO A 66 -7.29 9.09 10.99
CA PRO A 66 -6.58 9.79 12.05
C PRO A 66 -7.09 11.21 12.25
N ALA A 67 -7.20 11.63 13.52
CA ALA A 67 -7.51 13.02 13.84
C ALA A 67 -6.27 13.87 13.55
N CYS A 68 -6.46 14.99 12.86
CA CYS A 68 -5.40 15.88 12.44
C CYS A 68 -5.74 17.30 12.84
N ALA A 69 -4.79 18.01 13.43
CA ALA A 69 -4.92 19.43 13.74
C ALA A 69 -3.82 20.23 13.05
N ALA A 70 -4.21 21.30 12.38
CA ALA A 70 -3.29 22.32 11.92
C ALA A 70 -2.89 23.20 13.11
N MET A 71 -1.66 23.04 13.60
CA MET A 71 -1.16 23.79 14.77
C MET A 71 -0.99 25.28 14.45
N THR A 72 -0.87 25.64 13.17
CA THR A 72 -0.80 27.03 12.71
C THR A 72 -2.15 27.74 12.77
N THR A 73 -3.25 27.07 12.41
CA THR A 73 -4.58 27.69 12.28
C THR A 73 -5.57 27.31 13.38
N GLY A 74 -5.33 26.21 14.10
CA GLY A 74 -6.26 25.66 15.08
C GLY A 74 -7.30 24.70 14.49
N PHE A 75 -7.33 24.54 13.16
CA PHE A 75 -8.35 23.76 12.47
C PHE A 75 -8.12 22.26 12.64
N VAL A 76 -9.19 21.53 12.98
CA VAL A 76 -9.16 20.07 13.19
C VAL A 76 -9.98 19.38 12.10
N PHE A 77 -9.41 18.35 11.51
CA PHE A 77 -10.00 17.55 10.44
C PHE A 77 -9.51 16.09 10.52
N ARG A 78 -9.93 15.26 9.57
CA ARG A 78 -9.52 13.86 9.48
C ARG A 78 -8.61 13.65 8.28
N VAL A 79 -7.59 12.82 8.44
CA VAL A 79 -6.79 12.36 7.31
C VAL A 79 -7.62 11.31 6.56
N GLU A 80 -8.07 11.68 5.35
CA GLU A 80 -8.94 10.84 4.52
C GLU A 80 -8.14 9.95 3.56
N ASN A 81 -6.94 10.37 3.19
CA ASN A 81 -6.11 9.64 2.25
C ASN A 81 -5.59 8.33 2.87
N GLU A 82 -6.10 7.19 2.39
CA GLU A 82 -5.84 5.87 2.96
C GLU A 82 -4.39 5.43 2.76
N ALA A 83 -3.74 5.82 1.65
CA ALA A 83 -2.33 5.54 1.42
C ALA A 83 -1.43 6.30 2.40
N THR A 84 -1.80 7.55 2.71
CA THR A 84 -1.15 8.33 3.75
C THR A 84 -1.35 7.69 5.11
N THR A 85 -2.58 7.32 5.49
CA THR A 85 -2.84 6.62 6.75
C THR A 85 -2.02 5.34 6.88
N LEU A 86 -1.99 4.50 5.83
CA LEU A 86 -1.18 3.26 5.83
C LEU A 86 0.31 3.55 6.06
N TYR A 87 0.85 4.58 5.41
CA TYR A 87 2.25 4.98 5.59
C TYR A 87 2.51 5.52 7.00
N LEU A 88 1.60 6.33 7.55
CA LEU A 88 1.69 6.86 8.91
C LEU A 88 1.67 5.73 9.94
N GLN A 89 0.76 4.77 9.80
CA GLN A 89 0.70 3.58 10.67
C GLN A 89 2.02 2.81 10.67
N ARG A 90 2.65 2.68 9.50
CA ARG A 90 3.90 1.94 9.37
C ARG A 90 5.11 2.68 9.94
N MET A 91 5.19 3.99 9.72
CA MET A 91 6.38 4.78 10.04
C MET A 91 6.38 5.35 11.46
N SER A 92 5.24 5.35 12.14
CA SER A 92 5.11 5.84 13.51
C SER A 92 5.30 4.74 14.56
N LYS A 93 5.77 5.14 15.75
CA LYS A 93 5.97 4.26 16.91
C LYS A 93 5.09 4.71 18.07
N THR A 94 4.56 3.76 18.84
CA THR A 94 3.73 4.03 20.03
C THR A 94 4.51 4.87 21.04
N GLY A 95 3.86 5.89 21.60
CA GLY A 95 4.46 6.81 22.57
C GLY A 95 5.57 7.71 21.99
N HIS A 96 5.68 7.81 20.67
CA HIS A 96 6.67 8.66 20.02
C HIS A 96 6.05 9.65 19.05
N LEU A 97 6.63 10.86 19.00
CA LEU A 97 6.40 11.85 17.96
C LEU A 97 7.34 11.59 16.78
N THR A 98 6.78 11.22 15.64
CA THR A 98 7.53 11.05 14.39
C THR A 98 7.36 12.31 13.54
N THR A 99 8.45 13.00 13.21
CA THR A 99 8.37 14.17 12.33
C THR A 99 8.48 13.73 10.87
N MET A 100 7.64 14.28 10.00
CA MET A 100 7.65 14.02 8.57
C MET A 100 7.57 15.32 7.78
N ARG A 101 8.15 15.32 6.59
CA ARG A 101 8.13 16.46 5.66
C ARG A 101 7.49 16.05 4.34
N VAL A 102 6.61 16.91 3.85
CA VAL A 102 6.04 16.82 2.50
C VAL A 102 6.83 17.73 1.57
N THR A 103 7.17 17.21 0.40
CA THR A 103 7.89 17.92 -0.68
C THR A 103 7.27 17.59 -2.02
N SER A 104 7.50 18.44 -3.02
CA SER A 104 7.14 18.15 -4.42
C SER A 104 7.97 16.98 -4.97
N GLU A 105 7.37 16.08 -5.73
CA GLU A 105 8.07 14.93 -6.33
C GLU A 105 9.09 15.35 -7.41
N SER A 106 8.99 16.57 -7.96
CA SER A 106 9.99 17.14 -8.90
C SER A 106 11.42 17.08 -8.37
N ASP A 107 11.59 17.13 -7.05
CA ASP A 107 12.89 17.22 -6.38
C ASP A 107 13.45 15.83 -6.02
N ALA A 108 12.67 14.77 -6.24
CA ALA A 108 13.01 13.41 -5.83
C ALA A 108 13.11 12.49 -7.04
N ALA A 109 14.36 12.18 -7.43
CA ALA A 109 14.69 11.20 -8.46
C ALA A 109 13.76 9.97 -8.40
N ARG A 110 13.23 9.58 -9.56
CA ARG A 110 12.46 8.34 -9.76
C ARG A 110 13.37 7.16 -9.44
N GLY A 111 13.43 6.78 -8.17
CA GLY A 111 13.96 5.49 -7.74
C GLY A 111 13.01 4.39 -8.16
N GLN A 112 12.99 4.09 -9.47
CA GLN A 112 12.43 2.84 -9.95
C GLN A 112 13.23 1.71 -9.29
N THR A 113 12.51 0.92 -8.51
CA THR A 113 13.01 -0.14 -7.65
C THR A 113 13.61 -1.24 -8.51
N VAL A 114 14.94 -1.35 -8.53
CA VAL A 114 15.70 -2.45 -9.18
C VAL A 114 15.04 -3.81 -8.95
N ALA A 115 14.52 -4.05 -7.75
CA ALA A 115 13.77 -5.24 -7.38
C ALA A 115 12.57 -5.57 -8.31
N TYR A 116 11.82 -4.57 -8.78
CA TYR A 116 10.70 -4.77 -9.71
C TYR A 116 11.17 -5.17 -11.10
N ASN A 117 12.28 -4.58 -11.57
CA ASN A 117 12.89 -4.98 -12.85
C ASN A 117 13.43 -6.41 -12.76
N VAL A 118 14.02 -6.80 -11.62
CA VAL A 118 14.47 -8.18 -11.38
C VAL A 118 13.28 -9.14 -11.38
N ALA A 119 12.20 -8.82 -10.65
CA ALA A 119 11.00 -9.65 -10.61
C ALA A 119 10.32 -9.80 -11.99
N ALA A 120 10.25 -8.71 -12.76
CA ALA A 120 9.75 -8.75 -14.14
C ALA A 120 10.67 -9.59 -15.05
N GLY A 121 12.00 -9.44 -14.90
CA GLY A 121 12.99 -10.23 -15.62
C GLY A 121 12.90 -11.73 -15.33
N LEU A 122 12.66 -12.11 -14.07
CA LEU A 122 12.40 -13.51 -13.69
C LEU A 122 11.18 -14.07 -14.42
N THR A 123 10.09 -13.32 -14.49
CA THR A 123 8.89 -13.76 -15.23
C THR A 123 9.19 -13.95 -16.73
N VAL A 124 9.94 -13.04 -17.35
CA VAL A 124 10.35 -13.19 -18.77
C VAL A 124 11.22 -14.43 -18.97
N ALA A 125 12.20 -14.65 -18.08
CA ALA A 125 13.06 -15.82 -18.13
C ALA A 125 12.26 -17.13 -17.95
N THR A 126 11.30 -17.14 -17.02
CA THR A 126 10.40 -18.29 -16.84
C THR A 126 9.53 -18.53 -18.07
N TYR A 127 8.98 -17.47 -18.67
CA TYR A 127 8.19 -17.59 -19.89
C TYR A 127 9.00 -18.19 -21.04
N ALA A 128 10.22 -17.68 -21.27
CA ALA A 128 11.13 -18.20 -22.28
C ALA A 128 11.50 -19.66 -22.05
N TYR A 129 11.81 -20.03 -20.79
CA TYR A 129 12.10 -21.42 -20.42
C TYR A 129 10.93 -22.35 -20.74
N LEU A 130 9.70 -21.98 -20.37
CA LEU A 130 8.52 -22.81 -20.62
C LEU A 130 8.20 -22.93 -22.13
N CYS A 131 8.46 -21.88 -22.92
CA CYS A 131 8.35 -21.93 -24.38
C CYS A 131 9.35 -22.91 -24.99
N ILE A 132 10.61 -22.91 -24.54
CA ILE A 132 11.64 -23.85 -25.01
C ILE A 132 11.28 -25.28 -24.60
N TYR A 133 10.78 -25.46 -23.38
CA TYR A 133 10.38 -26.77 -22.86
C TYR A 133 9.07 -27.30 -23.50
N GLY A 134 8.20 -26.41 -23.98
CA GLY A 134 6.95 -26.77 -24.65
C GLY A 134 5.76 -27.04 -23.71
N ASP A 135 5.77 -26.54 -22.47
CA ASP A 135 4.63 -26.70 -21.53
C ASP A 135 3.54 -25.65 -21.78
N LEU A 136 2.63 -25.96 -22.71
CA LEU A 136 1.54 -25.07 -23.10
C LEU A 136 0.62 -24.70 -21.92
N CYS A 137 0.32 -25.62 -21.02
CA CYS A 137 -0.54 -25.35 -19.87
C CYS A 137 0.09 -24.32 -18.93
N ALA A 138 1.38 -24.48 -18.60
CA ALA A 138 2.10 -23.51 -17.77
C ALA A 138 2.22 -22.13 -18.46
N ILE A 139 2.41 -22.10 -19.78
CA ILE A 139 2.43 -20.85 -20.57
C ILE A 139 1.06 -20.14 -20.53
N ILE A 140 -0.04 -20.90 -20.69
CA ILE A 140 -1.40 -20.36 -20.58
C ILE A 140 -1.63 -19.77 -19.19
N VAL A 141 -1.21 -20.47 -18.13
CA VAL A 141 -1.30 -19.99 -16.75
C VAL A 141 -0.56 -18.66 -16.58
N LEU A 142 0.71 -18.56 -17.02
CA LEU A 142 1.44 -17.29 -16.94
C LEU A 142 0.77 -16.18 -17.74
N SER A 143 0.26 -16.50 -18.93
CA SER A 143 -0.42 -15.53 -19.80
C SER A 143 -1.71 -15.01 -19.14
N MET A 144 -2.49 -15.89 -18.49
CA MET A 144 -3.65 -15.49 -17.69
C MET A 144 -3.25 -14.56 -16.54
N LEU A 145 -2.20 -14.89 -15.78
CA LEU A 145 -1.76 -14.06 -14.66
C LEU A 145 -1.22 -12.68 -15.11
N VAL A 146 -0.50 -12.63 -16.24
CA VAL A 146 -0.09 -11.35 -16.86
C VAL A 146 -1.31 -10.54 -17.30
N LEU A 147 -2.32 -11.19 -17.90
CA LEU A 147 -3.57 -10.50 -18.27
C LEU A 147 -4.29 -9.94 -17.03
N VAL A 148 -4.36 -10.68 -15.93
CA VAL A 148 -4.91 -10.19 -14.65
C VAL A 148 -4.18 -8.93 -14.20
N ARG A 149 -2.84 -8.92 -14.28
CA ARG A 149 -2.06 -7.72 -13.95
C ARG A 149 -2.40 -6.57 -14.88
N LEU A 150 -2.47 -6.79 -16.19
CA LEU A 150 -2.80 -5.74 -17.17
C LEU A 150 -4.18 -5.13 -16.89
N LEU A 151 -5.19 -5.95 -16.60
CA LEU A 151 -6.53 -5.49 -16.23
C LEU A 151 -6.50 -4.62 -14.97
N ASN A 152 -5.88 -5.13 -13.89
CA ASN A 152 -5.80 -4.41 -12.62
C ASN A 152 -5.01 -3.10 -12.73
N LEU A 153 -3.89 -3.10 -13.46
CA LEU A 153 -3.08 -1.92 -13.72
C LEU A 153 -3.85 -0.87 -14.52
N SER A 154 -4.61 -1.29 -15.52
CA SER A 154 -5.44 -0.40 -16.33
C SER A 154 -6.52 0.28 -15.49
N VAL A 155 -7.18 -0.49 -14.63
CA VAL A 155 -8.20 0.04 -13.70
C VAL A 155 -7.57 1.00 -12.69
N ILE A 156 -6.44 0.64 -12.07
CA ILE A 156 -5.77 1.50 -11.10
C ILE A 156 -5.33 2.83 -11.72
N ARG A 157 -4.74 2.80 -12.92
CA ARG A 157 -4.32 4.02 -13.63
C ARG A 157 -5.48 4.99 -13.89
N LYS A 158 -6.67 4.45 -14.20
CA LYS A 158 -7.88 5.26 -14.41
C LYS A 158 -8.49 5.78 -13.10
N ARG A 159 -8.22 5.11 -11.98
CA ARG A 159 -8.80 5.42 -10.67
C ARG A 159 -7.92 6.32 -9.80
N ILE A 160 -6.61 6.41 -10.06
CA ILE A 160 -5.72 7.32 -9.33
C ILE A 160 -6.20 8.75 -9.57
N SER A 161 -6.62 9.42 -8.49
CA SER A 161 -7.04 10.82 -8.56
C SER A 161 -5.82 11.72 -8.59
N GLY A 162 -5.68 12.55 -9.62
CA GLY A 162 -4.64 13.57 -9.71
C GLY A 162 -4.95 14.82 -8.87
N ASP A 163 -6.23 15.06 -8.59
CA ASP A 163 -6.69 16.29 -7.94
C ASP A 163 -6.91 16.11 -6.43
N TRP A 164 -6.65 17.19 -5.70
CA TRP A 164 -6.97 17.33 -4.29
C TRP A 164 -8.03 18.43 -4.12
N HIS A 165 -8.84 18.32 -3.08
CA HIS A 165 -9.95 19.24 -2.83
C HIS A 165 -9.60 20.29 -1.78
N GLY A 166 -9.86 21.55 -2.10
CA GLY A 166 -9.79 22.69 -1.18
C GLY A 166 -9.31 23.98 -1.85
N GLN A 167 -9.36 25.08 -1.09
CA GLN A 167 -8.86 26.37 -1.55
C GLN A 167 -7.33 26.35 -1.60
N ARG A 168 -6.75 26.81 -2.71
CA ARG A 168 -5.30 26.98 -2.88
C ARG A 168 -4.79 28.09 -1.98
N GLU A 169 -3.71 27.82 -1.26
CA GLU A 169 -3.03 28.73 -0.35
C GLU A 169 -1.52 28.72 -0.66
N PRO A 170 -1.11 29.31 -1.80
CA PRO A 170 0.26 29.24 -2.27
C PRO A 170 1.23 29.96 -1.31
N GLY A 171 2.38 29.33 -1.06
CA GLY A 171 3.47 29.92 -0.26
C GLY A 171 3.31 29.81 1.27
N VAL A 172 2.16 29.34 1.76
CA VAL A 172 1.93 29.16 3.20
C VAL A 172 2.55 27.86 3.68
N GLN A 173 3.32 27.92 4.78
CA GLN A 173 3.84 26.73 5.46
C GLN A 173 2.83 26.24 6.51
N GLY A 174 2.58 24.94 6.52
CA GLY A 174 1.72 24.28 7.50
C GLY A 174 2.51 23.36 8.42
N ASP A 175 1.94 23.16 9.61
CA ASP A 175 2.43 22.22 10.61
C ASP A 175 1.22 21.48 11.18
N LEU A 176 1.13 20.18 10.87
CA LEU A 176 0.03 19.32 11.25
C LEU A 176 0.45 18.36 12.37
N LEU A 177 -0.37 18.23 13.40
CA LEU A 177 -0.27 17.14 14.36
C LEU A 177 -1.36 16.09 14.06
N ILE A 178 -0.93 14.87 13.82
CA ILE A 178 -1.80 13.73 13.48
C ILE A 178 -1.72 12.70 14.61
N LEU A 179 -2.87 12.36 15.18
CA LEU A 179 -3.02 11.34 16.20
C LEU A 179 -3.57 10.06 15.56
N LEU A 180 -2.77 9.00 15.62
CA LEU A 180 -3.15 7.66 15.21
C LEU A 180 -3.50 6.80 16.44
N SER A 181 -4.21 5.72 16.18
CA SER A 181 -4.48 4.64 17.13
C SER A 181 -3.17 4.06 17.66
N GLN A 182 -3.24 3.44 18.85
CA GLN A 182 -2.09 2.91 19.59
C GLN A 182 -1.09 4.00 20.03
N ASP A 183 -1.62 5.20 20.32
CA ASP A 183 -0.85 6.34 20.85
C ASP A 183 0.38 6.69 20.00
N ARG A 184 0.20 6.68 18.68
CA ARG A 184 1.23 7.04 17.71
C ARG A 184 0.97 8.46 17.24
N TRP A 185 1.99 9.31 17.29
CA TRP A 185 1.83 10.73 16.94
C TRP A 185 2.76 11.10 15.80
N VAL A 186 2.25 11.87 14.85
CA VAL A 186 3.02 12.33 13.70
C VAL A 186 2.90 13.84 13.56
N ARG A 187 4.04 14.51 13.43
CA ARG A 187 4.11 15.92 13.05
C ARG A 187 4.46 16.02 11.58
N MET A 188 3.56 16.55 10.75
CA MET A 188 3.76 16.65 9.31
C MET A 188 3.91 18.13 8.91
N ARG A 189 5.05 18.48 8.31
CA ARG A 189 5.37 19.86 7.88
C ARG A 189 5.55 19.96 6.37
N GLY A 190 5.20 21.11 5.80
CA GLY A 190 5.38 21.39 4.37
C GLY A 190 4.50 22.56 3.92
N ALA A 191 4.44 22.81 2.62
CA ALA A 191 3.49 23.78 2.07
C ALA A 191 2.05 23.32 2.34
N VAL A 192 1.14 24.25 2.68
CA VAL A 192 -0.26 23.94 3.00
C VAL A 192 -0.95 23.18 1.86
N ASP A 193 -0.73 23.58 0.61
CA ASP A 193 -1.30 22.88 -0.55
C ASP A 193 -0.77 21.44 -0.69
N ASP A 194 0.50 21.21 -0.37
CA ASP A 194 1.12 19.89 -0.41
C ASP A 194 0.59 18.99 0.72
N LEU A 195 0.42 19.58 1.91
CA LEU A 195 -0.17 18.92 3.07
C LEU A 195 -1.61 18.52 2.76
N LYS A 196 -2.43 19.45 2.24
CA LYS A 196 -3.80 19.15 1.80
C LYS A 196 -3.82 18.04 0.75
N ALA A 197 -2.92 18.06 -0.24
CA ALA A 197 -2.86 17.02 -1.26
C ALA A 197 -2.62 15.61 -0.67
N VAL A 198 -1.73 15.48 0.32
CA VAL A 198 -1.45 14.18 0.92
C VAL A 198 -2.47 13.77 2.00
N THR A 199 -3.19 14.70 2.62
CA THR A 199 -4.15 14.37 3.68
C THR A 199 -5.61 14.30 3.23
N SER A 200 -6.00 15.04 2.18
CA SER A 200 -7.41 15.19 1.78
C SER A 200 -7.81 14.28 0.63
N GLY A 201 -9.07 13.82 0.69
CA GLY A 201 -9.70 12.97 -0.31
C GLY A 201 -9.08 11.57 -0.42
N GLN A 202 -9.82 10.71 -1.11
CA GLN A 202 -9.35 9.37 -1.44
C GLN A 202 -8.21 9.47 -2.46
N TRP A 203 -7.18 8.63 -2.30
CA TRP A 203 -6.11 8.54 -3.31
C TRP A 203 -6.53 7.71 -4.54
N LEU A 204 -7.45 6.76 -4.33
CA LEU A 204 -8.02 5.89 -5.36
C LEU A 204 -9.53 6.07 -5.39
N ARG A 205 -10.05 6.66 -6.47
CA ARG A 205 -11.50 6.89 -6.67
C ARG A 205 -12.29 5.58 -6.57
N HIS A 206 -13.54 5.63 -6.12
CA HIS A 206 -14.45 4.48 -6.20
C HIS A 206 -14.56 3.92 -7.63
N PRO A 207 -14.57 2.59 -7.82
CA PRO A 207 -14.65 1.99 -9.15
C PRO A 207 -16.02 2.21 -9.77
N THR A 208 -16.05 2.45 -11.09
CA THR A 208 -17.28 2.37 -11.89
C THR A 208 -17.71 0.92 -12.07
N SER A 209 -18.95 0.68 -12.52
CA SER A 209 -19.46 -0.67 -12.78
C SER A 209 -18.58 -1.45 -13.76
N LEU A 210 -18.10 -0.81 -14.84
CA LEU A 210 -17.20 -1.46 -15.81
C LEU A 210 -15.84 -1.82 -15.20
N GLU A 211 -15.25 -0.91 -14.41
CA GLU A 211 -13.99 -1.16 -13.71
C GLU A 211 -14.13 -2.29 -12.67
N MET A 212 -15.28 -2.37 -12.01
CA MET A 212 -15.63 -3.46 -11.10
C MET A 212 -15.75 -4.79 -11.85
N THR A 213 -16.45 -4.83 -12.97
CA THR A 213 -16.54 -6.04 -13.81
C THR A 213 -15.17 -6.51 -14.29
N LEU A 214 -14.31 -5.60 -14.78
CA LEU A 214 -12.94 -5.94 -15.20
C LEU A 214 -12.11 -6.53 -14.04
N THR A 215 -12.28 -5.97 -12.84
CA THR A 215 -11.63 -6.51 -11.63
C THR A 215 -12.13 -7.92 -11.33
N SER A 216 -13.45 -8.15 -11.38
CA SER A 216 -14.05 -9.47 -11.15
C SER A 216 -13.62 -10.51 -12.19
N ILE A 217 -13.50 -10.11 -13.47
CA ILE A 217 -12.94 -10.96 -14.53
C ILE A 217 -11.49 -11.32 -14.19
N GLY A 218 -10.69 -10.35 -13.74
CA GLY A 218 -9.33 -10.61 -13.27
C GLY A 218 -9.29 -11.63 -12.14
N THR A 219 -10.13 -11.50 -11.13
CA THR A 219 -10.23 -12.46 -10.02
C THR A 219 -10.60 -13.86 -10.52
N PHE A 220 -11.58 -13.96 -11.41
CA PHE A 220 -11.99 -15.23 -12.01
C PHE A 220 -10.86 -15.89 -12.82
N LEU A 221 -10.08 -15.10 -13.57
CA LEU A 221 -8.91 -15.60 -14.30
C LEU A 221 -7.83 -16.15 -13.36
N VAL A 222 -7.63 -15.58 -12.16
CA VAL A 222 -6.72 -16.17 -11.16
C VAL A 222 -7.20 -17.56 -10.72
N TYR A 223 -8.52 -17.72 -10.54
CA TYR A 223 -9.11 -19.00 -10.13
C TYR A 223 -8.97 -20.05 -11.24
N LEU A 224 -9.22 -19.65 -12.48
CA LEU A 224 -8.97 -20.51 -13.63
C LEU A 224 -7.49 -20.86 -13.75
N ALA A 225 -6.58 -19.91 -13.60
CA ALA A 225 -5.14 -20.17 -13.65
C ALA A 225 -4.71 -21.25 -12.62
N ALA A 226 -5.29 -21.24 -11.41
CA ALA A 226 -5.03 -22.26 -10.40
C ALA A 226 -5.47 -23.67 -10.88
N ILE A 227 -6.64 -23.77 -11.51
CA ILE A 227 -7.17 -25.03 -12.06
C ILE A 227 -6.32 -25.50 -13.25
N PHE A 228 -5.99 -24.60 -14.17
CA PHE A 228 -5.19 -24.93 -15.36
C PHE A 228 -3.77 -25.39 -15.01
N LEU A 229 -3.20 -24.91 -13.89
CA LEU A 229 -1.88 -25.37 -13.45
C LEU A 229 -1.88 -26.86 -13.06
N ALA A 230 -3.01 -27.43 -12.62
CA ALA A 230 -3.12 -28.86 -12.31
C ALA A 230 -2.82 -29.74 -13.54
N ASN A 231 -3.11 -29.24 -14.74
CA ASN A 231 -2.86 -29.91 -16.01
C ASN A 231 -1.45 -29.69 -16.57
N ALA A 232 -0.67 -28.79 -15.96
CA ALA A 232 0.71 -28.55 -16.38
C ALA A 232 1.64 -29.70 -15.99
N SER A 233 2.80 -29.78 -16.65
CA SER A 233 3.82 -30.77 -16.30
C SER A 233 4.34 -30.54 -14.89
N GLN A 234 4.87 -31.58 -14.24
CA GLN A 234 5.46 -31.46 -12.90
C GLN A 234 6.57 -30.40 -12.86
N GLN A 235 7.38 -30.31 -13.92
CA GLN A 235 8.42 -29.28 -14.02
C GLN A 235 7.81 -27.87 -14.17
N GLY A 236 6.79 -27.71 -15.01
CA GLY A 236 6.07 -26.43 -15.16
C GLY A 236 5.46 -25.95 -13.85
N LYS A 237 4.81 -26.85 -13.10
CA LYS A 237 4.27 -26.59 -11.75
C LYS A 237 5.35 -26.07 -10.80
N VAL A 238 6.48 -26.77 -10.70
CA VAL A 238 7.61 -26.39 -9.83
C VAL A 238 8.14 -25.00 -10.19
N ILE A 239 8.36 -24.75 -11.48
CA ILE A 239 8.97 -23.49 -11.93
C ILE A 239 8.04 -22.30 -11.70
N VAL A 240 6.74 -22.46 -11.99
CA VAL A 240 5.75 -21.41 -11.71
C VAL A 240 5.65 -21.16 -10.20
N LEU A 241 5.69 -22.21 -9.37
CA LEU A 241 5.68 -22.09 -7.92
C LEU A 241 6.91 -21.32 -7.40
N ILE A 242 8.11 -21.67 -7.86
CA ILE A 242 9.35 -20.97 -7.53
C ILE A 242 9.27 -19.50 -7.95
N LEU A 243 8.79 -19.21 -9.16
CA LEU A 243 8.60 -17.84 -9.64
C LEU A 243 7.72 -17.03 -8.68
N MET A 244 6.56 -17.58 -8.27
CA MET A 244 5.64 -16.89 -7.36
C MET A 244 6.28 -16.60 -6.00
N ILE A 245 6.97 -17.58 -5.40
CA ILE A 245 7.60 -17.46 -4.09
C ILE A 245 8.76 -16.46 -4.13
N VAL A 246 9.60 -16.54 -5.16
CA VAL A 246 10.75 -15.64 -5.31
C VAL A 246 10.28 -14.22 -5.58
N ASN A 247 9.35 -14.02 -6.52
CA ASN A 247 8.83 -12.68 -6.82
C ASN A 247 8.16 -12.03 -5.62
N VAL A 248 7.33 -12.77 -4.86
CA VAL A 248 6.68 -12.20 -3.69
C VAL A 248 7.68 -11.84 -2.60
N GLY A 249 8.73 -12.65 -2.39
CA GLY A 249 9.82 -12.34 -1.48
C GLY A 249 10.57 -11.06 -1.87
N ILE A 250 10.91 -10.92 -3.15
CA ILE A 250 11.58 -9.72 -3.70
C ILE A 250 10.70 -8.48 -3.51
N VAL A 251 9.40 -8.57 -3.86
CA VAL A 251 8.48 -7.45 -3.75
C VAL A 251 8.22 -7.07 -2.30
N MET A 252 8.02 -8.04 -1.40
CA MET A 252 7.82 -7.78 0.02
C MET A 252 9.06 -7.12 0.64
N MET A 253 10.26 -7.58 0.30
CA MET A 253 11.51 -6.95 0.73
C MET A 253 11.64 -5.53 0.20
N ALA A 254 11.32 -5.31 -1.08
CA ALA A 254 11.33 -3.97 -1.68
C ALA A 254 10.34 -3.03 -0.97
N ASN A 255 9.13 -3.52 -0.66
CA ASN A 255 8.13 -2.79 0.10
C ASN A 255 8.62 -2.50 1.52
N ALA A 256 9.23 -3.47 2.21
CA ALA A 256 9.80 -3.32 3.55
C ALA A 256 10.91 -2.26 3.61
N ASN A 257 11.64 -2.07 2.51
CA ASN A 257 12.70 -1.06 2.39
C ASN A 257 12.21 0.32 1.90
N MET A 258 10.94 0.47 1.52
CA MET A 258 10.41 1.79 1.15
C MET A 258 10.34 2.72 2.37
N LYS A 259 11.11 3.81 2.29
CA LYS A 259 11.16 4.85 3.33
C LYS A 259 10.26 6.04 3.04
N ASN A 260 9.76 6.19 1.82
CA ASN A 260 8.98 7.35 1.40
C ASN A 260 7.64 6.91 0.80
N LEU A 261 6.60 7.71 1.03
CA LEU A 261 5.32 7.59 0.33
C LEU A 261 5.31 8.58 -0.85
N ARG A 262 4.84 8.13 -2.01
CA ARG A 262 4.55 8.96 -3.17
C ARG A 262 3.05 8.93 -3.44
N THR A 263 2.41 10.08 -3.37
CA THR A 263 0.98 10.22 -3.63
C THR A 263 0.68 11.62 -4.18
N LYS A 264 -0.20 11.72 -5.17
CA LYS A 264 -0.58 12.98 -5.86
C LYS A 264 0.61 13.89 -6.26
N GLY A 265 1.70 13.29 -6.74
CA GLY A 265 2.92 14.02 -7.13
C GLY A 265 3.68 14.66 -5.96
N LYS A 266 3.42 14.21 -4.73
CA LYS A 266 4.09 14.64 -3.50
C LYS A 266 4.85 13.49 -2.87
N LEU A 267 5.95 13.81 -2.21
CA LEU A 267 6.78 12.89 -1.46
C LEU A 267 6.68 13.19 0.02
N LEU A 268 6.28 12.19 0.81
CA LEU A 268 6.30 12.23 2.27
C LEU A 268 7.47 11.38 2.78
N ARG A 269 8.31 11.99 3.64
CA ARG A 269 9.51 11.37 4.21
C ARG A 269 9.61 11.63 5.72
N VAL A 270 10.07 10.63 6.47
CA VAL A 270 10.42 10.75 7.89
C VAL A 270 11.69 11.58 8.08
N MET A 271 11.63 12.53 9.01
CA MET A 271 12.71 13.44 9.37
C MET A 271 13.27 13.07 10.74
N GLY A 272 14.53 12.62 10.77
CA GLY A 272 15.24 12.32 12.02
C GLY A 272 14.68 11.12 12.80
N PRO A 273 15.25 10.83 13.98
CA PRO A 273 14.74 9.80 14.87
C PRO A 273 13.43 10.27 15.56
N PRO A 274 12.50 9.33 15.85
CA PRO A 274 11.27 9.66 16.57
C PRO A 274 11.58 10.01 18.04
N LYS A 275 10.89 11.02 18.58
CA LYS A 275 11.08 11.49 19.97
C LYS A 275 10.07 10.81 20.90
N ALA A 276 10.55 10.16 21.96
CA ALA A 276 9.70 9.47 22.93
C ALA A 276 9.11 10.43 23.95
N TYR A 277 7.87 10.18 24.38
CA TYR A 277 7.24 10.86 25.50
C TYR A 277 6.62 9.86 26.47
N GLN A 278 6.66 10.17 27.77
CA GLN A 278 6.04 9.35 28.79
C GLN A 278 4.52 9.52 28.81
N ARG A 279 4.04 10.76 28.63
CA ARG A 279 2.62 11.08 28.59
C ARG A 279 2.29 11.90 27.34
N ARG A 280 1.10 11.65 26.79
CA ARG A 280 0.52 12.50 25.73
C ARG A 280 0.43 13.98 26.14
N LEU A 281 0.24 14.25 27.42
CA LEU A 281 0.17 15.61 27.97
C LEU A 281 1.51 16.35 27.83
N ASP A 282 2.64 15.66 28.04
CA ASP A 282 3.97 16.25 27.93
C ASP A 282 4.26 16.69 26.49
N LEU A 283 3.86 15.84 25.51
CA LEU A 283 3.87 16.19 24.10
C LEU A 283 3.02 17.44 23.81
N ALA A 284 1.81 17.48 24.37
CA ALA A 284 0.90 18.60 24.15
C ALA A 284 1.52 19.91 24.65
N HIS A 285 2.05 19.92 25.87
CA HIS A 285 2.67 21.11 26.47
C HIS A 285 3.86 21.61 25.65
N GLU A 286 4.76 20.71 25.22
CA GLU A 286 5.91 21.09 24.39
C GLU A 286 5.46 21.73 23.07
N LEU A 287 4.50 21.12 22.37
CA LEU A 287 4.00 21.66 21.10
C LEU A 287 3.22 22.96 21.27
N ILE A 288 2.51 23.14 22.39
CA ILE A 288 1.82 24.39 22.71
C ILE A 288 2.85 25.50 22.95
N GLU A 289 3.92 25.21 23.70
CA GLU A 289 5.01 26.15 23.95
C GLU A 289 5.71 26.56 22.64
N GLU A 290 5.99 25.60 21.76
CA GLU A 290 6.60 25.87 20.46
C GLU A 290 5.70 26.68 19.51
N THR A 291 4.39 26.42 19.51
CA THR A 291 3.46 27.06 18.55
C THR A 291 2.82 28.33 19.10
N GLY A 292 2.90 28.56 20.41
CA GLY A 292 2.19 29.65 21.10
C GLY A 292 0.66 29.53 21.05
N ARG A 293 0.13 28.36 20.68
CA ARG A 293 -1.32 28.12 20.52
C ARG A 293 -1.75 26.86 21.24
N ARG A 294 -2.92 26.94 21.89
CA ARG A 294 -3.52 25.86 22.69
C ARG A 294 -4.83 25.33 22.13
N ASP A 295 -5.51 26.09 21.29
CA ASP A 295 -6.86 25.79 20.80
C ASP A 295 -6.94 24.47 20.00
N TRP A 296 -5.91 24.15 19.21
CA TRP A 296 -5.83 22.86 18.54
C TRP A 296 -5.74 21.69 19.53
N ALA A 297 -5.01 21.85 20.64
CA ALA A 297 -4.80 20.80 21.63
C ALA A 297 -6.09 20.53 22.43
N LEU A 298 -6.85 21.59 22.74
CA LEU A 298 -8.17 21.50 23.36
C LEU A 298 -9.14 20.73 22.46
N ARG A 299 -9.25 21.13 21.18
CA ARG A 299 -10.14 20.48 20.21
C ARG A 299 -9.78 19.02 19.91
N MET A 300 -8.50 18.67 20.05
CA MET A 300 -8.00 17.31 19.91
C MET A 300 -8.12 16.48 21.20
N GLY A 301 -8.61 17.07 22.30
CA GLY A 301 -8.73 16.40 23.60
C GLY A 301 -7.39 16.03 24.23
N MET A 302 -6.32 16.76 23.90
CA MET A 302 -4.98 16.50 24.45
C MET A 302 -4.74 17.21 25.79
N VAL A 303 -5.45 18.32 26.03
CA VAL A 303 -5.43 19.09 27.27
C VAL A 303 -6.86 19.36 27.73
N GLN A 304 -7.05 19.51 29.04
CA GLN A 304 -8.34 19.91 29.61
C GLN A 304 -8.57 21.43 29.43
N PRO A 305 -9.82 21.88 29.31
CA PRO A 305 -10.14 23.31 29.36
C PRO A 305 -9.76 23.90 30.73
N GLU A 306 -9.37 25.16 30.76
CA GLU A 306 -9.23 25.89 32.02
C GLU A 306 -10.60 26.35 32.55
N LYS A 307 -10.67 26.64 33.86
CA LYS A 307 -11.88 27.17 34.50
C LYS A 307 -12.30 28.47 33.82
N GLY A 308 -13.42 28.42 33.08
CA GLY A 308 -13.97 29.56 32.31
C GLY A 308 -14.03 29.34 30.80
N GLU A 309 -13.34 28.32 30.26
CA GLU A 309 -13.42 27.91 28.84
C GLU A 309 -14.47 26.80 28.61
N GLU A 310 -15.11 26.32 29.67
CA GLU A 310 -16.23 25.37 29.59
C GLU A 310 -17.42 26.07 28.92
N GLY A 311 -17.61 25.80 27.63
CA GLY A 311 -18.84 26.18 26.93
C GLY A 311 -20.06 25.58 27.65
N PRO A 312 -21.26 26.16 27.51
CA PRO A 312 -22.43 25.69 28.23
C PRO A 312 -22.69 24.22 27.89
N VAL A 313 -22.60 23.36 28.91
CA VAL A 313 -23.02 21.96 28.83
C VAL A 313 -24.55 21.97 28.69
N LYS A 314 -25.04 22.04 27.46
CA LYS A 314 -26.45 21.80 27.17
C LYS A 314 -26.68 20.29 27.27
N MET A 315 -27.29 19.88 28.38
CA MET A 315 -27.90 18.55 28.53
C MET A 315 -29.06 18.38 27.55
#